data_AF-A0A970WP97-F1
#
_entry.id   AF-A0A970WP97-F1
#
_cell.length_a   1.000
_cell.length_b   1.000
_cell.length_c   1.000
_cell.angle_alpha   90.00
_cell.angle_beta   90.00
_cell.angle_gamma   90.00
#
_symmetry.space_group_name_H-M   'P 1'
#
loop_
_entity.id
_entity.type
_entity.pdbx_description
1 polymer ?
#
loop_
_entity_poly.entity_id
_entity_poly.type
_entity_poly.pdbx_seq_one_letter_code
_entity_poly.pdbx_strand_id
1 'polypeptide(L)'
;MTLQLTRRSMLKASAASLVSVPFVLESRAHAAPAATIHETKVISSQPDKYHGWPTVARRANGQLLVTCSGGREAHVCPFGRVELITSDDNGGTWSKARVLMDTKIDDRDSGVIETAKGSILVTTFTSLAYVPGLEKAQKLELGAKGAWPKEKLDRWLAVHNQLDEAGRQAMLGVWMLRSTDGGKTFSEPYRCLVNSPHGPNQLADGRVLYLGKNLWESGEVWIGACESTDDGQTWARKGAIPTRDGDDPKSYHELHAVEAADGRIVAQIRNHNKANSGETLQSESQDGGRTWSVPHPIGVWGLPSHLIRLADDRLLMTYGYRRAPFGNQARLSADNGSTWSEPMIISGDGPGGDLGYPSTVQLADGSLLTVWYERMSDSPMAVLRQAKWSLEL
;
A
#
# COMPACT_ATOMS: atom_id res chain seq x y z
N MET A 1 -12.94 -4.17 82.81
CA MET A 1 -11.54 -3.96 83.23
C MET A 1 -10.67 -4.86 82.36
N THR A 2 -9.73 -4.23 81.68
CA THR A 2 -8.90 -4.71 80.56
C THR A 2 -8.13 -5.99 80.88
N LEU A 3 -8.08 -6.94 79.95
CA LEU A 3 -7.05 -7.99 79.93
C LEU A 3 -6.57 -8.22 78.49
N GLN A 4 -5.32 -7.81 78.26
CA GLN A 4 -4.51 -8.11 77.09
C GLN A 4 -4.31 -9.63 76.94
N LEU A 5 -4.32 -10.14 75.72
CA LEU A 5 -3.73 -11.44 75.39
C LEU A 5 -2.77 -11.28 74.22
N THR A 6 -1.50 -11.58 74.53
CA THR A 6 -0.31 -11.43 73.71
C THR A 6 -0.07 -12.63 72.78
N ARG A 7 0.77 -12.38 71.76
CA ARG A 7 1.37 -13.33 70.79
C ARG A 7 1.98 -14.59 71.45
N ARG A 8 1.18 -15.62 71.76
CA ARG A 8 1.71 -17.01 71.94
C ARG A 8 0.66 -18.13 71.97
N SER A 9 -0.61 -17.84 71.71
CA SER A 9 -1.65 -18.88 71.62
C SER A 9 -2.38 -18.76 70.28
N MET A 10 -1.89 -19.45 69.25
CA MET A 10 -2.69 -20.08 68.20
C MET A 10 -1.73 -20.83 67.27
N LEU A 11 -1.31 -22.01 67.73
CA LEU A 11 -0.70 -23.03 66.90
C LEU A 11 -1.13 -24.36 67.48
N LYS A 12 -2.25 -24.91 66.97
CA LYS A 12 -2.49 -26.33 66.72
C LYS A 12 -3.95 -26.58 66.30
N ALA A 13 -4.07 -27.44 65.28
CA ALA A 13 -5.27 -28.02 64.70
C ALA A 13 -6.07 -27.04 63.81
N SER A 14 -6.27 -27.24 62.50
CA SER A 14 -6.53 -28.52 61.82
C SER A 14 -6.23 -28.41 60.33
N ALA A 15 -5.63 -29.46 59.76
CA ALA A 15 -5.48 -29.65 58.32
C ALA A 15 -6.86 -29.96 57.70
N ALA A 16 -7.24 -29.20 56.67
CA ALA A 16 -8.26 -29.59 55.71
C ALA A 16 -7.85 -29.06 54.33
N SER A 17 -7.82 -29.99 53.39
CA SER A 17 -7.28 -29.91 52.04
C SER A 17 -7.99 -28.85 51.19
N LEU A 18 -7.24 -27.87 50.66
CA LEU A 18 -7.66 -27.08 49.51
C LEU A 18 -6.99 -27.67 48.28
N VAL A 19 -7.78 -28.37 47.47
CA VAL A 19 -7.41 -28.77 46.11
C VAL A 19 -7.29 -27.49 45.30
N SER A 20 -6.07 -27.01 45.10
CA SER A 20 -5.77 -25.99 44.11
C SER A 20 -5.76 -26.67 42.75
N VAL A 21 -6.83 -26.52 41.97
CA VAL A 21 -6.80 -26.81 40.53
C VAL A 21 -5.92 -25.73 39.89
N PRO A 22 -4.75 -26.07 39.31
CA PRO A 22 -4.00 -25.08 38.56
C PRO A 22 -4.82 -24.75 37.31
N PHE A 23 -5.26 -23.50 37.19
CA PHE A 23 -5.71 -22.94 35.93
C PHE A 23 -4.46 -22.87 35.04
N VAL A 24 -4.18 -23.95 34.32
CA VAL A 24 -3.20 -23.92 33.24
C VAL A 24 -3.87 -23.12 32.13
N LEU A 25 -3.56 -21.82 32.08
CA LEU A 25 -3.66 -21.08 30.83
C LEU A 25 -2.68 -21.77 29.88
N GLU A 26 -3.18 -22.71 29.08
CA GLU A 26 -2.50 -23.16 27.88
C GLU A 26 -2.44 -21.95 26.94
N SER A 27 -1.44 -21.09 27.12
CA SER A 27 -0.95 -20.28 26.01
C SER A 27 -0.40 -21.28 25.01
N ARG A 28 -1.23 -21.74 24.08
CA ARG A 28 -0.73 -22.37 22.86
C ARG A 28 0.14 -21.31 22.18
N ALA A 29 1.45 -21.40 22.40
CA ALA A 29 2.43 -20.73 21.60
C ALA A 29 2.25 -21.28 20.19
N HIS A 30 1.40 -20.64 19.40
CA HIS A 30 1.34 -20.91 17.98
C HIS A 30 2.72 -20.53 17.45
N ALA A 31 3.37 -21.43 16.72
CA ALA A 31 4.63 -21.12 16.06
C ALA A 31 4.43 -19.85 15.23
N ALA A 32 5.44 -18.97 15.24
CA ALA A 32 5.40 -17.77 14.40
C ALA A 32 5.14 -18.22 12.95
N PRO A 33 4.19 -17.60 12.23
CA PRO A 33 3.94 -17.99 10.85
C PRO A 33 5.24 -17.78 10.06
N ALA A 34 5.50 -18.71 9.16
CA ALA A 34 6.66 -18.67 8.30
C ALA A 34 6.23 -18.61 6.83
N ALA A 35 7.06 -17.92 6.03
CA ALA A 35 6.90 -17.81 4.59
C ALA A 35 7.99 -18.60 3.89
N THR A 36 7.62 -19.53 3.03
CA THR A 36 8.55 -20.19 2.12
C THR A 36 8.59 -19.42 0.80
N ILE A 37 9.74 -18.83 0.46
CA ILE A 37 9.95 -18.11 -0.82
C ILE A 37 10.39 -19.11 -1.89
N HIS A 38 9.59 -19.28 -2.94
CA HIS A 38 9.85 -20.24 -4.02
C HIS A 38 10.68 -19.64 -5.15
N GLU A 39 10.42 -18.37 -5.49
CA GLU A 39 11.10 -17.65 -6.56
C GLU A 39 11.09 -16.15 -6.25
N THR A 40 12.18 -15.45 -6.60
CA THR A 40 12.18 -14.00 -6.77
C THR A 40 12.77 -13.63 -8.12
N LYS A 41 12.19 -12.67 -8.84
CA LYS A 41 12.75 -12.18 -10.11
C LYS A 41 12.36 -10.73 -10.42
N VAL A 42 13.10 -10.11 -11.35
CA VAL A 42 12.75 -8.82 -11.95
C VAL A 42 11.73 -9.04 -13.07
N ILE A 43 10.69 -8.21 -13.12
CA ILE A 43 9.58 -8.32 -14.10
C ILE A 43 9.47 -7.12 -15.05
N SER A 44 10.09 -5.98 -14.72
CA SER A 44 10.19 -4.85 -15.64
C SER A 44 11.25 -5.10 -16.71
N SER A 45 10.95 -4.79 -17.98
CA SER A 45 11.78 -5.13 -19.14
C SER A 45 12.68 -4.00 -19.67
N GLN A 46 12.60 -2.79 -19.11
CA GLN A 46 13.39 -1.62 -19.51
C GLN A 46 14.42 -1.27 -18.41
N PRO A 47 15.61 -1.87 -18.40
CA PRO A 47 16.58 -1.71 -17.30
C PRO A 47 17.20 -0.30 -17.22
N ASP A 48 17.09 0.50 -18.28
CA ASP A 48 17.52 1.89 -18.35
C ASP A 48 16.46 2.88 -17.84
N LYS A 49 15.28 2.39 -17.45
CA LYS A 49 14.16 3.18 -16.94
C LYS A 49 13.82 2.81 -15.51
N TYR A 50 13.40 3.81 -14.76
CA TYR A 50 12.89 3.66 -13.42
C TYR A 50 11.40 3.24 -13.48
N HIS A 51 11.04 2.22 -12.71
CA HIS A 51 9.67 1.75 -12.51
C HIS A 51 9.37 1.72 -11.02
N GLY A 52 8.23 2.26 -10.63
CA GLY A 52 7.88 2.44 -9.22
C GLY A 52 6.41 2.16 -8.93
N TRP A 53 6.14 1.90 -7.65
CA TRP A 53 4.79 1.87 -7.06
C TRP A 53 3.81 0.94 -7.78
N PRO A 54 4.11 -0.37 -7.89
CA PRO A 54 3.25 -1.30 -8.57
C PRO A 54 2.06 -1.74 -7.71
N THR A 55 1.00 -2.17 -8.38
CA THR A 55 -0.11 -2.93 -7.78
C THR A 55 -0.45 -4.12 -8.66
N VAL A 56 -0.74 -5.27 -8.06
CA VAL A 56 -1.14 -6.49 -8.78
C VAL A 56 -2.61 -6.84 -8.51
N ALA A 57 -3.33 -7.17 -9.56
CA ALA A 57 -4.67 -7.76 -9.50
C ALA A 57 -4.66 -9.12 -10.18
N ARG A 58 -5.41 -10.07 -9.63
CA ARG A 58 -5.71 -11.35 -10.28
C ARG A 58 -7.13 -11.31 -10.79
N ARG A 59 -7.29 -11.50 -12.09
CA ARG A 59 -8.59 -11.55 -12.74
C ARG A 59 -9.31 -12.86 -12.45
N ALA A 60 -10.62 -12.88 -12.60
CA ALA A 60 -11.48 -14.06 -12.45
C ALA A 60 -11.07 -15.19 -13.40
N ASN A 61 -10.57 -14.87 -14.60
CA ASN A 61 -10.04 -15.84 -15.55
C ASN A 61 -8.61 -16.35 -15.21
N GLY A 62 -8.01 -15.87 -14.12
CA GLY A 62 -6.68 -16.25 -13.65
C GLY A 62 -5.53 -15.38 -14.17
N GLN A 63 -5.76 -14.51 -15.16
CA GLN A 63 -4.73 -13.59 -15.66
C GLN A 63 -4.31 -12.59 -14.57
N LEU A 64 -3.01 -12.33 -14.46
CA LEU A 64 -2.47 -11.29 -13.59
C LEU A 64 -2.29 -9.98 -14.35
N LEU A 65 -2.64 -8.88 -13.69
CA LEU A 65 -2.42 -7.51 -14.13
C LEU A 65 -1.49 -6.83 -13.13
N VAL A 66 -0.39 -6.24 -13.60
CA VAL A 66 0.42 -5.34 -12.79
C VAL A 66 0.40 -3.98 -13.44
N THR A 67 -0.06 -2.98 -12.68
CA THR A 67 0.10 -1.58 -13.09
C THR A 67 1.21 -0.93 -12.28
N CYS A 68 1.89 0.03 -12.86
CA CYS A 68 2.96 0.78 -12.19
C CYS A 68 3.11 2.16 -12.81
N SER A 69 3.93 3.00 -12.17
CA SER A 69 4.46 4.18 -12.83
C SER A 69 5.83 3.87 -13.45
N GLY A 70 5.86 3.82 -14.78
CA GLY A 70 7.02 3.42 -15.57
C GLY A 70 7.58 4.54 -16.44
N GLY A 71 8.56 4.21 -17.29
CA GLY A 71 9.17 5.13 -18.27
C GLY A 71 10.03 6.26 -17.67
N ARG A 72 10.30 6.22 -16.36
CA ARG A 72 10.92 7.34 -15.63
C ARG A 72 12.43 7.39 -15.79
N GLU A 73 13.00 8.59 -15.62
CA GLU A 73 14.45 8.79 -15.44
C GLU A 73 14.88 8.77 -13.96
N ALA A 74 13.95 8.94 -13.01
CA ALA A 74 14.24 9.00 -11.58
C ALA A 74 12.96 8.82 -10.75
N HIS A 75 13.13 8.71 -9.43
CA HIS A 75 12.03 8.68 -8.45
C HIS A 75 11.07 9.88 -8.58
N VAL A 76 11.56 11.05 -8.99
CA VAL A 76 10.75 12.22 -9.34
C VAL A 76 11.29 12.79 -10.64
N CYS A 77 10.44 12.87 -11.67
CA CYS A 77 10.79 13.38 -13.00
C CYS A 77 9.51 13.69 -13.79
N PRO A 78 9.57 14.48 -14.88
CA PRO A 78 8.38 14.81 -15.67
C PRO A 78 7.90 13.68 -16.61
N PHE A 79 8.55 12.51 -16.62
CA PHE A 79 8.31 11.44 -17.60
C PHE A 79 7.50 10.25 -17.08
N GLY A 80 6.96 10.35 -15.86
CA GLY A 80 6.15 9.27 -15.30
C GLY A 80 4.91 9.03 -16.14
N ARG A 81 4.65 7.76 -16.45
CA ARG A 81 3.47 7.30 -17.19
C ARG A 81 2.89 6.05 -16.53
N VAL A 82 1.60 5.80 -16.72
CA VAL A 82 0.95 4.57 -16.21
C VAL A 82 1.17 3.44 -17.21
N GLU A 83 1.81 2.37 -16.75
CA GLU A 83 2.06 1.17 -17.55
C GLU A 83 1.32 -0.04 -16.98
N LEU A 84 0.90 -0.94 -17.87
CA LEU A 84 0.34 -2.26 -17.56
C LEU A 84 1.24 -3.36 -18.13
N ILE A 85 1.56 -4.36 -17.32
CA ILE A 85 2.10 -5.65 -17.74
C ILE A 85 1.16 -6.76 -17.28
N THR A 86 1.14 -7.87 -18.02
CA THR A 86 0.21 -8.98 -17.78
C THR A 86 0.93 -10.33 -17.77
N SER A 87 0.36 -11.30 -17.07
CA SER A 87 0.84 -12.69 -17.07
C SER A 87 -0.34 -13.65 -17.16
N ASP A 88 -0.23 -14.63 -18.06
CA ASP A 88 -1.23 -15.70 -18.28
C ASP A 88 -0.79 -17.05 -17.69
N ASP A 89 0.35 -17.09 -17.00
CA ASP A 89 0.99 -18.29 -16.46
C ASP A 89 1.35 -18.14 -14.97
N ASN A 90 0.53 -17.41 -14.22
CA ASN A 90 0.67 -17.16 -12.78
C ASN A 90 2.02 -16.52 -12.38
N GLY A 91 2.49 -15.57 -13.18
CA GLY A 91 3.73 -14.83 -12.95
C GLY A 91 4.98 -15.56 -13.40
N GLY A 92 4.87 -16.62 -14.22
CA GLY A 92 6.00 -17.28 -14.85
C GLY A 92 6.71 -16.36 -15.84
N THR A 93 5.93 -15.77 -16.74
CA THR A 93 6.35 -14.79 -17.76
C THR A 93 5.44 -13.56 -17.75
N TRP A 94 5.98 -12.45 -18.23
CA TRP A 94 5.30 -11.16 -18.26
C TRP A 94 5.36 -10.55 -19.66
N SER A 95 4.26 -9.92 -20.07
CA SER A 95 4.20 -9.17 -21.33
C SER A 95 5.08 -7.92 -21.29
N LYS A 96 5.32 -7.33 -22.47
CA LYS A 96 5.91 -5.98 -22.54
C LYS A 96 4.94 -4.96 -21.95
N ALA A 97 5.48 -3.90 -21.37
CA ALA A 97 4.69 -2.79 -20.85
C ALA A 97 3.83 -2.15 -21.96
N ARG A 98 2.54 -2.03 -21.69
CA ARG A 98 1.59 -1.22 -22.47
C ARG A 98 1.29 0.06 -21.68
N VAL A 99 1.50 1.20 -22.32
CA VAL A 99 1.16 2.51 -21.74
C VAL A 99 -0.35 2.68 -21.74
N LEU A 100 -0.92 3.01 -20.57
CA LEU A 100 -2.34 3.32 -20.39
C LEU A 100 -2.61 4.83 -20.32
N MET A 101 -1.66 5.60 -19.77
CA MET A 101 -1.73 7.05 -19.62
C MET A 101 -0.32 7.62 -19.66
N ASP A 102 -0.12 8.71 -20.41
CA ASP A 102 1.16 9.40 -20.61
C ASP A 102 0.87 10.89 -20.81
N THR A 103 0.62 11.59 -19.70
CA THR A 103 0.28 13.01 -19.75
C THR A 103 1.53 13.88 -19.95
N LYS A 104 1.32 15.20 -20.10
CA LYS A 104 2.43 16.16 -20.26
C LYS A 104 3.13 16.51 -18.95
N ILE A 105 2.73 15.89 -17.83
CA ILE A 105 3.35 16.02 -16.51
C ILE A 105 3.50 14.64 -15.87
N ASP A 106 4.02 14.58 -14.66
CA ASP A 106 4.41 13.32 -14.02
C ASP A 106 3.18 12.48 -13.59
N ASP A 107 2.86 11.39 -14.30
CA ASP A 107 1.83 10.42 -13.89
C ASP A 107 2.41 9.43 -12.86
N ARG A 108 1.85 9.43 -11.66
CA ARG A 108 2.42 8.89 -10.42
C ARG A 108 1.52 7.86 -9.80
N ASP A 109 2.16 6.79 -9.34
CA ASP A 109 1.59 5.64 -8.64
C ASP A 109 0.46 4.98 -9.43
N SER A 110 0.29 3.66 -9.26
CA SER A 110 -0.81 2.98 -9.93
C SER A 110 -1.39 1.84 -9.12
N GLY A 111 -2.71 1.92 -8.92
CA GLY A 111 -3.53 0.88 -8.31
C GLY A 111 -4.35 0.16 -9.37
N VAL A 112 -4.61 -1.14 -9.20
CA VAL A 112 -5.47 -1.90 -10.12
C VAL A 112 -6.32 -2.92 -9.38
N ILE A 113 -7.59 -3.03 -9.75
CA ILE A 113 -8.49 -4.14 -9.36
C ILE A 113 -9.35 -4.60 -10.53
N GLU A 114 -9.84 -5.84 -10.46
CA GLU A 114 -11.00 -6.29 -11.22
C GLU A 114 -12.20 -6.37 -10.27
N THR A 115 -13.30 -5.74 -10.66
CA THR A 115 -14.58 -5.82 -9.95
C THR A 115 -15.29 -7.14 -10.24
N ALA A 116 -16.28 -7.49 -9.43
CA ALA A 116 -17.14 -8.67 -9.60
C ALA A 116 -17.96 -8.63 -10.91
N LYS A 117 -18.12 -7.46 -11.53
CA LYS A 117 -18.73 -7.32 -12.86
C LYS A 117 -17.73 -7.49 -14.01
N GLY A 118 -16.46 -7.75 -13.70
CA GLY A 118 -15.37 -7.94 -14.68
C GLY A 118 -14.76 -6.64 -15.19
N SER A 119 -15.17 -5.48 -14.65
CA SER A 119 -14.54 -4.20 -15.00
C SER A 119 -13.20 -4.07 -14.30
N ILE A 120 -12.19 -3.60 -15.03
CA ILE A 120 -10.87 -3.29 -14.49
C ILE A 120 -10.79 -1.80 -14.22
N LEU A 121 -10.44 -1.43 -13.00
CA LEU A 121 -10.21 -0.05 -12.58
C LEU A 121 -8.72 0.17 -12.36
N VAL A 122 -8.17 1.23 -12.94
CA VAL A 122 -6.77 1.65 -12.75
C VAL A 122 -6.76 3.06 -12.19
N THR A 123 -6.09 3.27 -11.06
CA THR A 123 -6.01 4.59 -10.39
C THR A 123 -4.63 5.19 -10.53
N THR A 124 -4.52 6.51 -10.62
CA THR A 124 -3.24 7.24 -10.66
C THR A 124 -3.44 8.70 -10.23
N PHE A 125 -2.36 9.46 -10.06
CA PHE A 125 -2.43 10.91 -9.90
C PHE A 125 -1.34 11.60 -10.71
N THR A 126 -1.55 12.86 -11.07
CA THR A 126 -0.53 13.67 -11.75
C THR A 126 0.17 14.60 -10.77
N SER A 127 1.45 14.88 -11.00
CA SER A 127 2.29 15.64 -10.06
C SER A 127 3.20 16.67 -10.74
N LEU A 128 3.48 17.75 -10.00
CA LEU A 128 4.49 18.76 -10.32
C LEU A 128 5.67 18.71 -9.36
N ALA A 129 5.85 17.62 -8.60
CA ALA A 129 6.93 17.48 -7.62
C ALA A 129 8.35 17.62 -8.22
N TYR A 130 8.50 17.45 -9.54
CA TYR A 130 9.77 17.64 -10.24
C TYR A 130 10.14 19.13 -10.44
N VAL A 131 9.17 20.05 -10.42
CA VAL A 131 9.33 21.45 -10.80
C VAL A 131 10.37 22.18 -9.94
N PRO A 132 10.35 22.10 -8.59
CA PRO A 132 11.35 22.78 -7.77
C PRO A 132 12.79 22.32 -8.06
N GLY A 133 12.96 21.02 -8.36
CA GLY A 133 14.25 20.45 -8.76
C GLY A 133 14.74 21.00 -10.09
N LEU A 134 13.84 21.12 -11.07
CA LEU A 134 14.13 21.68 -12.39
C LEU A 134 14.45 23.18 -12.32
N GLU A 135 13.70 23.97 -11.56
CA GLU A 135 13.96 25.40 -11.35
C GLU A 135 15.32 25.65 -10.70
N LYS A 136 15.68 24.82 -9.71
CA LYS A 136 17.02 24.87 -9.11
C LYS A 136 18.10 24.55 -10.14
N ALA A 137 17.89 23.55 -11.00
CA ALA A 137 18.85 23.17 -12.02
C ALA A 137 19.08 24.27 -13.07
N GLN A 138 18.02 24.99 -13.47
CA GLN A 138 18.12 26.10 -14.43
C GLN A 138 18.96 27.29 -13.93
N LYS A 139 19.03 27.48 -12.61
CA LYS A 139 19.78 28.59 -12.00
C LYS A 139 21.28 28.32 -11.89
N LEU A 140 21.73 27.08 -12.14
CA LEU A 140 23.14 26.71 -12.04
C LEU A 140 23.82 26.78 -13.42
N GLU A 141 24.98 27.40 -13.47
CA GLU A 141 25.81 27.42 -14.67
C GLU A 141 26.33 26.01 -15.02
N LEU A 142 26.50 25.73 -16.32
CA LEU A 142 27.10 24.46 -16.76
C LEU A 142 28.49 24.28 -16.13
N GLY A 143 28.73 23.09 -15.55
CA GLY A 143 30.00 22.75 -14.89
C GLY A 143 30.09 23.19 -13.42
N ALA A 144 29.13 23.96 -12.91
CA ALA A 144 29.07 24.27 -11.48
C ALA A 144 28.78 23.01 -10.64
N LYS A 145 29.21 23.01 -9.37
CA LYS A 145 28.95 21.90 -8.44
C LYS A 145 27.44 21.69 -8.28
N GLY A 146 26.97 20.49 -8.63
CA GLY A 146 25.55 20.13 -8.58
C GLY A 146 24.73 20.55 -9.80
N ALA A 147 25.35 21.20 -10.79
CA ALA A 147 24.72 21.45 -12.09
C ALA A 147 24.41 20.10 -12.78
N TRP A 148 23.29 20.07 -13.49
CA TRP A 148 22.93 18.90 -14.28
C TRP A 148 23.72 18.89 -15.60
N PRO A 149 23.98 17.71 -16.18
CA PRO A 149 24.42 17.61 -17.57
C PRO A 149 23.44 18.36 -18.48
N LYS A 150 23.98 19.07 -19.48
CA LYS A 150 23.18 19.90 -20.39
C LYS A 150 22.06 19.09 -21.04
N GLU A 151 22.38 17.88 -21.46
CA GLU A 151 21.47 16.96 -22.15
C GLU A 151 20.30 16.58 -21.24
N LYS A 152 20.53 16.42 -19.93
CA LYS A 152 19.47 16.15 -18.96
C LYS A 152 18.56 17.37 -18.80
N LEU A 153 19.15 18.55 -18.64
CA LEU A 153 18.39 19.81 -18.48
C LEU A 153 17.52 20.06 -19.72
N ASP A 154 18.09 19.94 -20.92
CA ASP A 154 17.37 20.10 -22.19
C ASP A 154 16.18 19.14 -22.30
N ARG A 155 16.36 17.84 -21.97
CA ARG A 155 15.27 16.85 -22.01
C ARG A 155 14.14 17.17 -21.03
N TRP A 156 14.47 17.57 -19.79
CA TRP A 156 13.45 17.91 -18.79
C TRP A 156 12.69 19.18 -19.19
N LEU A 157 13.39 20.19 -19.72
CA LEU A 157 12.78 21.41 -20.24
C LEU A 157 11.89 21.13 -21.45
N ALA A 158 12.27 20.20 -22.33
CA ALA A 158 11.46 19.83 -23.49
C ALA A 158 10.09 19.28 -23.12
N VAL A 159 9.97 18.56 -21.99
CA VAL A 159 8.65 18.12 -21.47
C VAL A 159 7.97 19.24 -20.68
N HIS A 160 8.69 19.89 -19.77
CA HIS A 160 8.14 20.96 -18.93
C HIS A 160 7.50 22.09 -19.74
N ASN A 161 8.12 22.48 -20.85
CA ASN A 161 7.71 23.60 -21.70
C ASN A 161 6.61 23.23 -22.72
N GLN A 162 6.11 21.99 -22.73
CA GLN A 162 4.95 21.63 -23.56
C GLN A 162 3.65 22.30 -23.11
N LEU A 163 3.64 22.83 -21.89
CA LEU A 163 2.57 23.59 -21.27
C LEU A 163 3.17 24.85 -20.64
N ASP A 164 2.35 25.86 -20.44
CA ASP A 164 2.66 26.96 -19.53
C ASP A 164 2.33 26.56 -18.08
N GLU A 165 2.54 27.47 -17.13
CA GLU A 165 2.28 27.20 -15.72
C GLU A 165 0.81 26.88 -15.46
N ALA A 166 -0.11 27.65 -16.05
CA ALA A 166 -1.54 27.44 -15.91
C ALA A 166 -1.97 26.06 -16.45
N GLY A 167 -1.45 25.65 -17.62
CA GLY A 167 -1.69 24.35 -18.21
C GLY A 167 -1.18 23.21 -17.32
N ARG A 168 0.02 23.34 -16.75
CA ARG A 168 0.57 22.36 -15.81
C ARG A 168 -0.28 22.24 -14.54
N GLN A 169 -0.71 23.36 -13.97
CA GLN A 169 -1.59 23.37 -12.78
C GLN A 169 -2.95 22.73 -13.10
N ALA A 170 -3.53 23.00 -14.27
CA ALA A 170 -4.80 22.42 -14.69
C ALA A 170 -4.74 20.89 -14.86
N MET A 171 -3.55 20.33 -15.15
CA MET A 171 -3.36 18.89 -15.25
C MET A 171 -3.27 18.18 -13.91
N LEU A 172 -3.05 18.87 -12.78
CA LEU A 172 -3.03 18.24 -11.46
C LEU A 172 -4.38 17.57 -11.18
N GLY A 173 -4.32 16.30 -10.79
CA GLY A 173 -5.51 15.50 -10.58
C GLY A 173 -5.25 14.15 -9.97
N VAL A 174 -6.35 13.56 -9.50
CA VAL A 174 -6.43 12.14 -9.22
C VAL A 174 -7.39 11.55 -10.24
N TRP A 175 -6.95 10.46 -10.85
CA TRP A 175 -7.52 9.95 -12.08
C TRP A 175 -7.82 8.48 -11.96
N MET A 176 -8.82 8.05 -12.72
CA MET A 176 -9.14 6.64 -12.88
C MET A 176 -9.38 6.33 -14.34
N LEU A 177 -8.91 5.17 -14.78
CA LEU A 177 -9.21 4.57 -16.06
C LEU A 177 -10.05 3.31 -15.81
N ARG A 178 -11.00 3.04 -16.70
CA ARG A 178 -11.90 1.89 -16.60
C ARG A 178 -11.95 1.10 -17.89
N SER A 179 -11.87 -0.21 -17.80
CA SER A 179 -12.06 -1.15 -18.90
C SER A 179 -13.21 -2.12 -18.61
N THR A 180 -14.03 -2.42 -19.62
CA THR A 180 -15.14 -3.39 -19.56
C THR A 180 -15.00 -4.52 -20.58
N ASP A 181 -13.87 -4.58 -21.29
CA ASP A 181 -13.59 -5.57 -22.35
C ASP A 181 -12.41 -6.49 -21.97
N GLY A 182 -12.18 -6.63 -20.67
CA GLY A 182 -11.11 -7.43 -20.11
C GLY A 182 -9.73 -6.82 -20.28
N GLY A 183 -9.63 -5.49 -20.30
CA GLY A 183 -8.37 -4.76 -20.36
C GLY A 183 -7.85 -4.58 -21.78
N LYS A 184 -8.66 -4.80 -22.83
CA LYS A 184 -8.22 -4.57 -24.22
C LYS A 184 -8.16 -3.07 -24.49
N THR A 185 -9.20 -2.34 -24.10
CA THR A 185 -9.26 -0.88 -24.16
C THR A 185 -9.56 -0.31 -22.78
N PHE A 186 -9.15 0.94 -22.57
CA PHE A 186 -9.47 1.73 -21.38
C PHE A 186 -10.17 3.01 -21.82
N SER A 187 -11.09 3.48 -20.99
CA SER A 187 -11.73 4.79 -21.13
C SER A 187 -10.72 5.94 -21.01
N GLU A 188 -11.11 7.12 -21.50
CA GLU A 188 -10.46 8.36 -21.13
C GLU A 188 -10.39 8.52 -19.60
N PRO A 189 -9.30 9.06 -19.03
CA PRO A 189 -9.19 9.27 -17.61
C PRO A 189 -10.31 10.16 -17.08
N TYR A 190 -11.01 9.72 -16.03
CA TYR A 190 -12.00 10.53 -15.32
C TYR A 190 -11.51 10.84 -13.91
N ARG A 191 -12.02 11.93 -13.34
CA ARG A 191 -11.62 12.41 -12.02
C ARG A 191 -12.10 11.46 -10.93
N CYS A 192 -11.22 11.19 -9.97
CA CYS A 192 -11.55 10.57 -8.69
C CYS A 192 -11.34 11.57 -7.54
N LEU A 193 -11.90 11.28 -6.37
CA LEU A 193 -11.93 12.19 -5.21
C LEU A 193 -10.72 12.03 -4.28
N VAL A 194 -10.08 10.86 -4.30
CA VAL A 194 -8.95 10.54 -3.42
C VAL A 194 -7.89 9.76 -4.13
N ASN A 195 -6.66 9.91 -3.66
CA ASN A 195 -5.52 9.09 -4.08
C ASN A 195 -5.07 8.14 -2.96
N SER A 196 -4.73 6.93 -3.38
CA SER A 196 -3.85 5.99 -2.69
C SER A 196 -3.20 5.03 -3.69
N PRO A 197 -1.92 4.60 -3.49
CA PRO A 197 -1.14 3.84 -4.48
C PRO A 197 -1.76 2.52 -4.92
N HIS A 198 -2.44 1.81 -4.01
CA HIS A 198 -2.98 0.48 -4.30
C HIS A 198 -4.41 0.48 -4.87
N GLY A 199 -5.06 1.65 -4.88
CA GLY A 199 -6.41 1.78 -5.42
C GLY A 199 -7.52 1.30 -4.47
N PRO A 200 -8.74 1.10 -5.01
CA PRO A 200 -9.90 0.67 -4.23
C PRO A 200 -9.93 -0.84 -3.97
N ASN A 201 -10.84 -1.29 -3.10
CA ASN A 201 -11.26 -2.69 -2.99
C ASN A 201 -12.77 -2.83 -3.10
N GLN A 202 -13.22 -3.99 -3.55
CA GLN A 202 -14.65 -4.29 -3.59
C GLN A 202 -15.10 -4.98 -2.31
N LEU A 203 -16.22 -4.51 -1.77
CA LEU A 203 -16.89 -5.09 -0.62
C LEU A 203 -17.80 -6.26 -1.06
N ALA A 204 -18.15 -7.12 -0.11
CA ALA A 204 -18.98 -8.31 -0.30
C ALA A 204 -20.38 -7.98 -0.82
N ASP A 205 -20.89 -6.77 -0.53
CA ASP A 205 -22.18 -6.29 -1.05
C ASP A 205 -22.11 -5.70 -2.48
N GLY A 206 -20.93 -5.77 -3.11
CA GLY A 206 -20.69 -5.35 -4.49
C GLY A 206 -20.30 -3.88 -4.64
N ARG A 207 -20.37 -3.06 -3.58
CA ARG A 207 -19.85 -1.69 -3.61
C ARG A 207 -18.34 -1.68 -3.74
N VAL A 208 -17.80 -0.66 -4.38
CA VAL A 208 -16.35 -0.44 -4.48
C VAL A 208 -15.97 0.70 -3.54
N LEU A 209 -15.07 0.44 -2.60
CA LEU A 209 -14.60 1.39 -1.60
C LEU A 209 -13.17 1.83 -1.92
N TYR A 210 -12.94 3.13 -2.03
CA TYR A 210 -11.61 3.71 -2.23
C TYR A 210 -11.22 4.56 -1.03
N LEU A 211 -10.22 4.12 -0.28
CA LEU A 211 -9.64 4.91 0.78
C LEU A 211 -8.45 5.71 0.26
N GLY A 212 -8.39 6.97 0.68
CA GLY A 212 -7.26 7.80 0.29
C GLY A 212 -7.37 9.20 0.83
N LYS A 213 -6.60 10.08 0.18
CA LYS A 213 -6.43 11.48 0.54
C LYS A 213 -6.79 12.39 -0.63
N ASN A 214 -7.42 13.53 -0.35
CA ASN A 214 -7.51 14.60 -1.35
C ASN A 214 -6.13 15.26 -1.52
N LEU A 215 -5.56 15.22 -2.73
CA LEU A 215 -4.21 15.77 -2.96
C LEU A 215 -4.22 17.26 -3.34
N TRP A 216 -5.12 17.62 -4.25
CA TRP A 216 -5.06 18.91 -4.97
C TRP A 216 -6.25 19.81 -4.73
N GLU A 217 -7.18 19.39 -3.86
CA GLU A 217 -8.31 20.24 -3.50
C GLU A 217 -7.86 21.37 -2.59
N SER A 218 -8.35 22.58 -2.87
CA SER A 218 -8.16 23.73 -1.98
C SER A 218 -9.01 23.57 -0.72
N GLY A 219 -8.41 23.79 0.45
CA GLY A 219 -9.13 23.80 1.73
C GLY A 219 -8.58 22.80 2.73
N GLU A 220 -9.47 22.20 3.52
CA GLU A 220 -9.09 21.23 4.55
C GLU A 220 -8.63 19.91 3.95
N VAL A 221 -7.59 19.35 4.58
CA VAL A 221 -7.08 18.02 4.25
C VAL A 221 -8.13 17.01 4.68
N TRP A 222 -8.52 16.18 3.73
CA TRP A 222 -9.50 15.14 3.92
C TRP A 222 -8.88 13.78 3.61
N ILE A 223 -8.99 12.87 4.57
CA ILE A 223 -8.73 11.46 4.39
C ILE A 223 -9.98 10.67 4.73
N GLY A 224 -10.21 9.57 4.02
CA GLY A 224 -11.35 8.73 4.30
C GLY A 224 -11.75 7.87 3.13
N ALA A 225 -12.98 7.38 3.22
CA ALA A 225 -13.57 6.45 2.28
C ALA A 225 -14.42 7.17 1.25
N CYS A 226 -14.15 6.91 -0.02
CA CYS A 226 -15.04 7.16 -1.14
C CYS A 226 -15.68 5.84 -1.59
N GLU A 227 -16.87 5.93 -2.18
CA GLU A 227 -17.67 4.79 -2.57
C GLU A 227 -18.15 4.95 -4.01
N SER A 228 -18.18 3.84 -4.72
CA SER A 228 -18.85 3.65 -5.99
C SER A 228 -19.87 2.51 -5.86
N THR A 229 -21.12 2.76 -6.27
CA THR A 229 -22.18 1.74 -6.36
C THR A 229 -22.50 1.33 -7.79
N ASP A 230 -21.82 1.94 -8.76
CA ASP A 230 -22.10 1.80 -10.20
C ASP A 230 -20.89 1.28 -10.98
N ASP A 231 -20.10 0.41 -10.33
CA ASP A 231 -18.98 -0.30 -10.95
C ASP A 231 -17.79 0.61 -11.37
N GLY A 232 -17.51 1.60 -10.54
CA GLY A 232 -16.40 2.53 -10.65
C GLY A 232 -16.72 3.78 -11.47
N GLN A 233 -17.93 3.93 -12.02
CA GLN A 233 -18.25 5.02 -12.93
C GLN A 233 -18.34 6.36 -12.20
N THR A 234 -18.93 6.38 -11.01
CA THR A 234 -19.04 7.59 -10.17
C THR A 234 -18.63 7.33 -8.73
N TRP A 235 -18.12 8.37 -8.08
CA TRP A 235 -17.57 8.28 -6.72
C TRP A 235 -18.15 9.36 -5.83
N ALA A 236 -18.51 8.98 -4.61
CA ALA A 236 -18.96 9.90 -3.57
C ALA A 236 -18.17 9.71 -2.27
N ARG A 237 -17.96 10.77 -1.49
CA ARG A 237 -17.41 10.63 -0.12
C ARG A 237 -18.42 9.88 0.75
N LYS A 238 -17.90 8.93 1.53
CA LYS A 238 -18.71 8.03 2.38
C LYS A 238 -18.52 8.29 3.86
N GLY A 239 -17.27 8.34 4.31
CA GLY A 239 -16.92 8.52 5.72
C GLY A 239 -15.51 9.07 5.85
N ALA A 240 -15.35 10.11 6.67
CA ALA A 240 -14.04 10.65 6.99
C ALA A 240 -13.37 9.78 8.07
N ILE A 241 -12.06 9.59 7.97
CA ILE A 241 -11.28 9.04 9.07
C ILE A 241 -10.93 10.20 10.01
N PRO A 242 -11.28 10.13 11.30
CA PRO A 242 -10.96 11.19 12.25
C PRO A 242 -9.44 11.30 12.44
N THR A 243 -8.97 12.49 12.78
CA THR A 243 -7.56 12.71 13.13
C THR A 243 -7.35 12.37 14.60
N ARG A 244 -6.31 11.59 14.91
CA ARG A 244 -5.92 11.32 16.30
C ARG A 244 -5.44 12.60 16.98
N ASP A 245 -5.77 12.78 18.25
CA ASP A 245 -5.35 13.95 19.02
C ASP A 245 -3.83 14.18 18.94
N GLY A 246 -3.44 15.39 18.54
CA GLY A 246 -2.04 15.80 18.40
C GLY A 246 -1.38 15.45 17.06
N ASP A 247 -2.04 14.71 16.18
CA ASP A 247 -1.55 14.46 14.82
C ASP A 247 -1.95 15.60 13.85
N ASP A 248 -1.17 15.78 12.78
CA ASP A 248 -1.53 16.56 11.61
C ASP A 248 -2.08 15.61 10.52
N PRO A 249 -3.32 15.78 10.02
CA PRO A 249 -3.85 14.95 8.94
C PRO A 249 -3.06 15.10 7.63
N LYS A 250 -2.25 16.15 7.48
CA LYS A 250 -1.29 16.26 6.37
C LYS A 250 -0.25 15.15 6.37
N SER A 251 0.04 14.55 7.52
CA SER A 251 1.01 13.47 7.69
C SER A 251 0.39 12.06 7.58
N TYR A 252 -0.90 11.95 7.27
CA TYR A 252 -1.53 10.68 6.86
C TYR A 252 -1.53 10.55 5.34
N HIS A 253 -1.12 9.39 4.83
CA HIS A 253 -0.97 9.12 3.41
C HIS A 253 -1.30 7.66 3.07
N GLU A 254 -1.37 7.35 1.77
CA GLU A 254 -1.25 5.99 1.19
C GLU A 254 -2.06 4.92 1.95
N LEU A 255 -3.37 5.15 2.05
CA LEU A 255 -4.28 4.30 2.80
C LEU A 255 -4.69 3.06 1.99
N HIS A 256 -4.89 1.92 2.64
CA HIS A 256 -5.52 0.77 1.99
C HIS A 256 -6.45 0.06 2.96
N ALA A 257 -7.56 -0.50 2.47
CA ALA A 257 -8.47 -1.27 3.31
C ALA A 257 -8.89 -2.59 2.71
N VAL A 258 -9.30 -3.49 3.58
CA VAL A 258 -9.91 -4.77 3.25
C VAL A 258 -11.14 -5.00 4.13
N GLU A 259 -12.17 -5.65 3.59
CA GLU A 259 -13.28 -6.16 4.37
C GLU A 259 -12.95 -7.56 4.92
N ALA A 260 -13.00 -7.70 6.24
CA ALA A 260 -12.80 -8.95 6.94
C ALA A 260 -14.04 -9.86 6.86
N ALA A 261 -13.90 -11.11 7.32
CA ALA A 261 -14.99 -12.08 7.23
C ALA A 261 -16.20 -11.74 8.10
N ASP A 262 -16.00 -10.99 9.18
CA ASP A 262 -17.08 -10.49 10.04
C ASP A 262 -17.75 -9.20 9.52
N GLY A 263 -17.38 -8.74 8.32
CA GLY A 263 -17.91 -7.50 7.72
C GLY A 263 -17.25 -6.22 8.24
N ARG A 264 -16.30 -6.31 9.18
CA ARG A 264 -15.47 -5.16 9.56
C ARG A 264 -14.60 -4.74 8.38
N ILE A 265 -14.47 -3.44 8.18
CA ILE A 265 -13.51 -2.89 7.22
C ILE A 265 -12.30 -2.39 8.01
N VAL A 266 -11.13 -2.92 7.70
CA VAL A 266 -9.86 -2.55 8.32
C VAL A 266 -9.09 -1.67 7.35
N ALA A 267 -8.76 -0.45 7.75
CA ALA A 267 -7.95 0.50 7.00
C ALA A 267 -6.59 0.71 7.66
N GLN A 268 -5.53 0.64 6.87
CA GLN A 268 -4.17 0.97 7.30
C GLN A 268 -3.68 2.25 6.63
N ILE A 269 -2.93 3.05 7.38
CA ILE A 269 -2.56 4.43 7.06
C ILE A 269 -1.04 4.57 7.17
N ARG A 270 -0.41 5.14 6.14
CA ARG A 270 0.98 5.57 6.23
C ARG A 270 1.09 6.83 7.09
N ASN A 271 1.82 6.71 8.20
CA ASN A 271 1.98 7.76 9.18
C ASN A 271 3.36 8.44 9.14
N HIS A 272 3.36 9.74 8.93
CA HIS A 272 4.53 10.62 9.06
C HIS A 272 4.46 11.54 10.29
N ASN A 273 3.48 11.35 11.20
CA ASN A 273 3.46 12.08 12.45
C ASN A 273 4.60 11.66 13.37
N LYS A 274 5.00 12.56 14.29
CA LYS A 274 6.09 12.32 15.23
C LYS A 274 5.80 11.14 16.16
N ALA A 275 4.56 11.07 16.68
CA ALA A 275 4.10 9.93 17.46
C ALA A 275 3.95 8.71 16.55
N ASN A 276 4.60 7.59 16.90
CA ASN A 276 4.64 6.37 16.10
C ASN A 276 5.23 6.60 14.69
N SER A 277 6.28 7.44 14.58
CA SER A 277 6.90 7.79 13.30
C SER A 277 7.39 6.56 12.54
N GLY A 278 6.82 6.35 11.35
CA GLY A 278 7.13 5.20 10.47
C GLY A 278 6.42 3.91 10.83
N GLU A 279 5.57 3.91 11.86
CA GLU A 279 4.64 2.80 12.12
C GLU A 279 3.37 2.96 11.30
N THR A 280 2.77 1.83 10.93
CA THR A 280 1.43 1.79 10.36
C THR A 280 0.39 2.12 11.45
N LEU A 281 -0.54 3.03 11.13
CA LEU A 281 -1.74 3.23 11.94
C LEU A 281 -2.89 2.43 11.31
N GLN A 282 -3.86 2.03 12.13
CA GLN A 282 -5.06 1.31 11.71
C GLN A 282 -6.31 2.03 12.20
N SER A 283 -7.37 1.98 11.40
CA SER A 283 -8.72 2.45 11.72
C SER A 283 -9.74 1.46 11.17
N GLU A 284 -10.86 1.30 11.85
CA GLU A 284 -11.87 0.29 11.54
C GLU A 284 -13.24 0.94 11.34
N SER A 285 -14.01 0.33 10.45
CA SER A 285 -15.42 0.63 10.26
C SER A 285 -16.25 -0.64 10.49
N GLN A 286 -17.36 -0.51 11.22
CA GLN A 286 -18.34 -1.59 11.42
C GLN A 286 -19.67 -1.34 10.66
N ASP A 287 -19.77 -0.24 9.91
CA ASP A 287 -21.01 0.20 9.26
C ASP A 287 -20.85 0.43 7.76
N GLY A 288 -19.95 -0.33 7.12
CA GLY A 288 -19.73 -0.30 5.67
C GLY A 288 -18.99 0.95 5.17
N GLY A 289 -18.19 1.59 6.03
CA GLY A 289 -17.30 2.71 5.71
C GLY A 289 -17.88 4.08 6.01
N ARG A 290 -19.01 4.17 6.73
CA ARG A 290 -19.68 5.45 7.07
C ARG A 290 -19.00 6.12 8.24
N THR A 291 -18.68 5.37 9.29
CA THR A 291 -17.96 5.87 10.46
C THR A 291 -16.71 5.03 10.70
N TRP A 292 -15.68 5.68 11.23
CA TRP A 292 -14.34 5.11 11.41
C TRP A 292 -13.87 5.35 12.84
N SER A 293 -13.20 4.36 13.43
CA SER A 293 -12.51 4.51 14.72
C SER A 293 -11.38 5.54 14.62
N VAL A 294 -11.00 6.15 15.74
CA VAL A 294 -9.79 6.98 15.79
C VAL A 294 -8.57 6.12 15.47
N PRO A 295 -7.70 6.54 14.53
CA PRO A 295 -6.53 5.76 14.17
C PRO A 295 -5.67 5.41 15.38
N HIS A 296 -5.26 4.15 15.49
CA HIS A 296 -4.37 3.66 16.54
C HIS A 296 -3.16 2.94 15.95
N PRO A 297 -2.00 2.93 16.63
CA PRO A 297 -0.85 2.14 16.18
C PRO A 297 -1.13 0.65 16.35
N ILE A 298 -0.54 -0.17 15.48
CA ILE A 298 -0.56 -1.64 15.56
C ILE A 298 0.81 -2.23 15.91
N GLY A 299 1.79 -1.39 16.26
CA GLY A 299 3.15 -1.83 16.60
C GLY A 299 3.97 -2.33 15.42
N VAL A 300 3.54 -2.05 14.18
CA VAL A 300 4.24 -2.48 12.95
C VAL A 300 4.98 -1.30 12.34
N TRP A 301 6.31 -1.35 12.35
CA TRP A 301 7.15 -0.37 11.66
C TRP A 301 7.39 -0.79 10.20
N GLY A 302 7.00 0.06 9.26
CA GLY A 302 7.13 -0.19 7.83
C GLY A 302 5.89 0.28 7.04
N LEU A 303 6.11 0.73 5.80
CA LEU A 303 5.20 1.56 5.01
C LEU A 303 5.48 1.47 3.49
N PRO A 304 4.48 1.70 2.62
CA PRO A 304 3.05 1.56 2.91
C PRO A 304 2.66 0.07 2.97
N SER A 305 1.40 -0.17 3.34
CA SER A 305 0.81 -1.50 3.48
C SER A 305 -0.22 -1.79 2.39
N HIS A 306 -0.27 -3.04 1.94
CA HIS A 306 -1.32 -3.61 1.12
C HIS A 306 -2.03 -4.73 1.90
N LEU A 307 -3.34 -4.84 1.75
CA LEU A 307 -4.20 -5.73 2.53
C LEU A 307 -5.03 -6.60 1.60
N ILE A 308 -5.10 -7.90 1.85
CA ILE A 308 -6.05 -8.81 1.21
C ILE A 308 -6.70 -9.73 2.24
N ARG A 309 -7.91 -10.19 1.95
CA ARG A 309 -8.52 -11.32 2.65
C ARG A 309 -8.18 -12.59 1.88
N LEU A 310 -7.57 -13.55 2.55
CA LEU A 310 -7.23 -14.85 1.99
C LEU A 310 -8.49 -15.72 1.86
N ALA A 311 -8.39 -16.80 1.08
CA ALA A 311 -9.48 -17.75 0.89
C ALA A 311 -9.91 -18.46 2.18
N ASP A 312 -9.08 -18.46 3.22
CA ASP A 312 -9.38 -19.00 4.56
C ASP A 312 -9.76 -17.91 5.58
N ASP A 313 -10.22 -16.76 5.08
CA ASP A 313 -10.72 -15.61 5.84
C ASP A 313 -9.70 -14.84 6.69
N ARG A 314 -8.45 -15.32 6.78
CA ARG A 314 -7.36 -14.55 7.39
C ARG A 314 -7.07 -13.29 6.57
N LEU A 315 -6.65 -12.22 7.24
CA LEU A 315 -6.13 -11.04 6.56
C LEU A 315 -4.62 -11.17 6.40
N LEU A 316 -4.12 -10.80 5.22
CA LEU A 316 -2.71 -10.67 4.92
C LEU A 316 -2.37 -9.20 4.71
N MET A 317 -1.37 -8.72 5.45
CA MET A 317 -0.73 -7.42 5.27
C MET A 317 0.66 -7.63 4.67
N THR A 318 0.96 -7.00 3.54
CA THR A 318 2.33 -6.86 3.02
C THR A 318 2.75 -5.40 3.06
N TYR A 319 4.01 -5.13 3.44
CA TYR A 319 4.48 -3.76 3.64
C TYR A 319 5.98 -3.60 3.38
N GLY A 320 6.37 -2.38 3.01
CA GLY A 320 7.77 -2.01 2.81
C GLY A 320 8.52 -1.87 4.14
N TYR A 321 9.68 -2.51 4.27
CA TYR A 321 10.55 -2.42 5.43
C TYR A 321 11.84 -1.67 5.06
N ARG A 322 11.83 -0.35 5.26
CA ARG A 322 12.90 0.57 4.85
C ARG A 322 13.98 0.75 5.94
N ARG A 323 14.36 -0.33 6.59
CA ARG A 323 15.48 -0.46 7.55
C ARG A 323 16.18 -1.79 7.31
N ALA A 324 17.43 -1.94 7.76
CA ALA A 324 18.14 -3.20 7.63
C ALA A 324 17.42 -4.34 8.40
N PRO A 325 17.26 -5.55 7.81
CA PRO A 325 17.50 -5.88 6.40
C PRO A 325 16.43 -5.25 5.48
N PHE A 326 16.86 -4.43 4.52
CA PHE A 326 15.96 -3.67 3.65
C PHE A 326 15.18 -4.60 2.73
N GLY A 327 13.86 -4.40 2.62
CA GLY A 327 13.02 -5.19 1.72
C GLY A 327 11.55 -5.10 2.06
N ASN A 328 10.85 -6.22 2.00
CA ASN A 328 9.40 -6.31 2.22
C ASN A 328 9.07 -7.42 3.21
N GLN A 329 8.04 -7.19 4.01
CA GLN A 329 7.57 -8.14 5.01
C GLN A 329 6.07 -8.36 4.89
N ALA A 330 5.61 -9.45 5.49
CA ALA A 330 4.21 -9.82 5.59
C ALA A 330 3.81 -10.12 7.04
N ARG A 331 2.54 -9.91 7.38
CA ARG A 331 1.92 -10.31 8.65
C ARG A 331 0.52 -10.84 8.40
N LEU A 332 0.08 -11.77 9.25
CA LEU A 332 -1.26 -12.33 9.22
C LEU A 332 -2.09 -11.84 10.39
N SER A 333 -3.39 -11.70 10.16
CA SER A 333 -4.39 -11.60 11.22
C SER A 333 -5.41 -12.73 11.07
N ALA A 334 -5.61 -13.47 12.16
CA ALA A 334 -6.61 -14.53 12.26
C ALA A 334 -7.90 -14.08 12.98
N ASP A 335 -7.96 -12.81 13.38
CA ASP A 335 -9.01 -12.22 14.21
C ASP A 335 -9.55 -10.92 13.61
N ASN A 336 -9.73 -10.91 12.28
CA ASN A 336 -10.33 -9.81 11.52
C ASN A 336 -9.63 -8.46 11.73
N GLY A 337 -8.29 -8.48 11.77
CA GLY A 337 -7.43 -7.30 11.91
C GLY A 337 -7.28 -6.77 13.34
N SER A 338 -7.73 -7.52 14.36
CA SER A 338 -7.62 -7.09 15.75
C SER A 338 -6.17 -7.22 16.25
N THR A 339 -5.47 -8.27 15.84
CA THR A 339 -4.05 -8.49 16.10
C THR A 339 -3.31 -8.96 14.84
N TRP A 340 -2.00 -8.74 14.82
CA TRP A 340 -1.12 -9.09 13.71
C TRP A 340 0.02 -9.97 14.21
N SER A 341 0.33 -11.03 13.45
CA SER A 341 1.41 -11.96 13.75
C SER A 341 2.79 -11.30 13.75
N GLU A 342 3.82 -12.04 14.19
CA GLU A 342 5.22 -11.73 13.90
C GLU A 342 5.49 -11.58 12.39
N PRO A 343 6.54 -10.83 11.98
CA PRO A 343 6.81 -10.55 10.58
C PRO A 343 7.41 -11.76 9.87
N MET A 344 6.93 -11.98 8.64
CA MET A 344 7.53 -12.89 7.67
C MET A 344 8.30 -12.08 6.63
N ILE A 345 9.57 -12.42 6.38
CA ILE A 345 10.39 -11.71 5.39
C ILE A 345 10.06 -12.24 3.99
N ILE A 346 9.63 -11.35 3.09
CA ILE A 346 9.40 -11.66 1.66
C ILE A 346 10.65 -11.32 0.84
N SER A 347 11.28 -10.18 1.15
CA SER A 347 12.60 -9.82 0.66
C SER A 347 13.40 -9.10 1.75
N GLY A 348 14.71 -9.30 1.77
CA GLY A 348 15.63 -8.69 2.74
C GLY A 348 17.00 -8.35 2.17
N ASP A 349 17.10 -8.37 0.84
CA ASP A 349 18.32 -8.19 0.03
C ASP A 349 18.42 -6.79 -0.59
N GLY A 350 17.52 -5.87 -0.23
CA GLY A 350 17.50 -4.51 -0.76
C GLY A 350 18.74 -3.70 -0.37
N PRO A 351 19.29 -2.85 -1.25
CA PRO A 351 20.49 -2.07 -0.95
C PRO A 351 20.22 -0.75 -0.21
N GLY A 352 18.95 -0.36 -0.02
CA GLY A 352 18.59 0.90 0.65
C GLY A 352 17.08 1.16 0.69
N GLY A 353 16.70 2.38 1.07
CA GLY A 353 15.29 2.73 1.34
C GLY A 353 14.41 3.04 0.13
N ASP A 354 14.97 3.12 -1.09
CA ASP A 354 14.20 3.34 -2.32
C ASP A 354 13.63 2.01 -2.85
N LEU A 355 12.66 1.49 -2.09
CA LEU A 355 11.99 0.22 -2.32
C LEU A 355 10.60 0.21 -1.68
N GLY A 356 9.83 -0.85 -1.91
CA GLY A 356 8.61 -1.15 -1.15
C GLY A 356 7.35 -1.05 -2.01
N TYR A 357 6.25 -0.62 -1.39
CA TYR A 357 4.91 -0.65 -1.99
C TYR A 357 4.57 -2.06 -2.50
N PRO A 358 4.72 -3.10 -1.66
CA PRO A 358 4.35 -4.43 -2.08
C PRO A 358 2.83 -4.50 -2.29
N SER A 359 2.40 -5.26 -3.30
CA SER A 359 1.01 -5.64 -3.52
C SER A 359 0.95 -7.14 -3.77
N THR A 360 -0.08 -7.80 -3.24
CA THR A 360 -0.14 -9.26 -3.16
C THR A 360 -1.48 -9.79 -3.66
N VAL A 361 -1.43 -10.90 -4.39
CA VAL A 361 -2.62 -11.71 -4.75
C VAL A 361 -2.42 -13.15 -4.30
N GLN A 362 -3.54 -13.82 -3.99
CA GLN A 362 -3.56 -15.27 -3.84
C GLN A 362 -3.86 -15.95 -5.18
N LEU A 363 -3.04 -16.93 -5.53
CA LEU A 363 -3.17 -17.74 -6.74
C LEU A 363 -4.11 -18.92 -6.49
N ALA A 364 -4.56 -19.58 -7.58
CA ALA A 364 -5.51 -20.70 -7.49
C ALA A 364 -4.97 -21.92 -6.74
N ASP A 365 -3.64 -22.12 -6.74
CA ASP A 365 -2.97 -23.18 -6.00
C ASP A 365 -2.78 -22.85 -4.50
N GLY A 366 -3.31 -21.71 -4.04
CA GLY A 366 -3.20 -21.22 -2.66
C GLY A 366 -1.89 -20.48 -2.36
N SER A 367 -0.90 -20.52 -3.27
CA SER A 367 0.32 -19.73 -3.14
C SER A 367 0.04 -18.23 -3.34
N LEU A 368 1.00 -17.42 -2.92
CA LEU A 368 0.92 -15.96 -2.95
C LEU A 368 1.93 -15.42 -3.96
N LEU A 369 1.54 -14.40 -4.70
CA LEU A 369 2.43 -13.63 -5.55
C LEU A 369 2.45 -12.18 -5.06
N THR A 370 3.63 -11.66 -4.78
CA THR A 370 3.84 -10.28 -4.33
C THR A 370 4.74 -9.54 -5.31
N VAL A 371 4.35 -8.34 -5.71
CA VAL A 371 5.14 -7.43 -6.56
C VAL A 371 5.50 -6.18 -5.78
N TRP A 372 6.69 -5.62 -6.01
CA TRP A 372 7.15 -4.36 -5.40
C TRP A 372 8.12 -3.65 -6.33
N TYR A 373 8.47 -2.40 -6.01
CA TYR A 373 9.55 -1.70 -6.69
C TYR A 373 10.81 -1.65 -5.82
N GLU A 374 11.98 -1.67 -6.43
CA GLU A 374 13.26 -1.63 -5.70
C GLU A 374 14.39 -1.10 -6.57
N ARG A 375 15.18 -0.18 -6.03
CA ARG A 375 16.46 0.25 -6.63
C ARG A 375 17.52 -0.83 -6.40
N MET A 376 18.14 -1.30 -7.48
CA MET A 376 19.17 -2.33 -7.43
C MET A 376 20.54 -1.77 -6.98
N SER A 377 21.45 -2.62 -6.52
CA SER A 377 22.76 -2.20 -6.00
C SER A 377 23.71 -1.73 -7.11
N ASP A 378 23.54 -2.25 -8.31
CA ASP A 378 24.35 -2.02 -9.51
C ASP A 378 23.74 -0.99 -10.46
N SER A 379 22.55 -0.46 -10.16
CA SER A 379 21.83 0.49 -11.01
C SER A 379 21.16 1.61 -10.21
N PRO A 380 21.20 2.87 -10.68
CA PRO A 380 20.39 3.93 -10.08
C PRO A 380 18.88 3.78 -10.37
N MET A 381 18.51 2.88 -11.29
CA MET A 381 17.12 2.66 -11.67
C MET A 381 16.44 1.69 -10.71
N ALA A 382 15.20 2.01 -10.33
CA ALA A 382 14.34 1.04 -9.69
C ALA A 382 13.63 0.18 -10.72
N VAL A 383 13.51 -1.09 -10.39
CA VAL A 383 12.84 -2.11 -11.20
C VAL A 383 11.64 -2.64 -10.46
N LEU A 384 10.72 -3.30 -11.18
CA LEU A 384 9.69 -4.10 -10.56
C LEU A 384 10.25 -5.49 -10.26
N ARG A 385 10.12 -5.94 -9.01
CA ARG A 385 10.45 -7.30 -8.57
C ARG A 385 9.17 -8.04 -8.20
N GLN A 386 9.21 -9.36 -8.28
CA GLN A 386 8.20 -10.25 -7.74
C GLN A 386 8.79 -11.31 -6.82
N ALA A 387 7.93 -11.88 -5.98
CA ALA A 387 8.16 -13.13 -5.26
C ALA A 387 6.93 -14.03 -5.40
N LYS A 388 7.13 -15.32 -5.69
CA LYS A 388 6.13 -16.38 -5.49
C LYS A 388 6.47 -17.11 -4.19
N TRP A 389 5.52 -17.24 -3.29
CA TRP A 389 5.74 -17.77 -1.94
C TRP A 389 4.50 -18.45 -1.36
N SER A 390 4.65 -19.20 -0.28
CA SER A 390 3.54 -19.84 0.45
C SER A 390 3.66 -19.63 1.94
N LEU A 391 2.53 -19.70 2.64
CA LEU A 391 2.47 -19.79 4.09
C LEU A 391 2.77 -21.23 4.51
N GLU A 392 3.64 -21.39 5.50
CA GLU A 392 3.85 -22.67 6.17
C GLU A 392 2.62 -22.97 7.04
N LEU A 393 2.10 -24.20 6.92
CA LEU A 393 0.88 -24.67 7.59
C LEU A 393 1.17 -25.16 9.01
#